data_AF-A0A6P1DVN0-F1
#
_entry.id   AF-A0A6P1DVN0-F1
#
_cell.length_a   1.000
_cell.length_b   1.000
_cell.length_c   1.000
_cell.angle_alpha   90.00
_cell.angle_beta   90.00
_cell.angle_gamma   90.00
#
_symmetry.space_group_name_H-M   'P 1'
#
loop_
_entity.id
_entity.type
_entity.pdbx_description
1 polymer ?
#
loop_
_entity_poly.entity_id
_entity_poly.type
_entity_poly.pdbx_seq_one_letter_code
_entity_poly.pdbx_strand_id
1 'polypeptide(L)'
;MHARNLIIALLIGAAPAPQAASFDCGKAATWVEKAICRDAGLSALDETMAERFRTAQESAADPTAMLTEQRAWLKRRNACRNTTCLHERYEARIQSLKASLAGTSDPSTPEVSEGRITDSGPSHSLSVLYPVFADPGLAEVNREVRRFVDSLVQPFRDELPNQAQADGDLEMPPWSLQVTYAPPYIAPHYIAIDFNGYDFRGGAHGMPIIAPLVLKRPSGQRLSSTDLFVPGSDWLGFLSDYCYDALKDRDFASADDDWLRSGTAPKTENYQWLFPGPKGLTVTFPPYMVAPYAAGPQSVLIPYARLSGRLSPELFTP
;
A
#
# COMPACT_ATOMS: atom_id res chain seq x y z
N MET A 1 7.33 44.14 48.38
CA MET A 1 7.27 42.72 47.99
C MET A 1 7.10 42.69 46.48
N HIS A 2 8.17 42.44 45.71
CA HIS A 2 8.11 42.33 44.25
C HIS A 2 8.28 40.87 43.86
N ALA A 3 7.21 40.24 43.37
CA ALA A 3 7.22 38.88 42.88
C ALA A 3 7.90 38.82 41.50
N ARG A 4 8.99 38.06 41.40
CA ARG A 4 9.67 37.73 40.13
C ARG A 4 9.02 36.47 39.57
N ASN A 5 8.27 36.60 38.47
CA ASN A 5 7.81 35.46 37.68
C ASN A 5 8.99 34.85 36.93
N LEU A 6 9.37 33.61 37.27
CA LEU A 6 10.24 32.77 36.45
C LEU A 6 9.37 32.10 35.38
N ILE A 7 9.63 32.41 34.10
CA ILE A 7 9.12 31.64 32.97
C ILE A 7 10.14 30.52 32.71
N ILE A 8 9.77 29.29 33.02
CA ILE A 8 10.51 28.08 32.64
C ILE A 8 10.07 27.72 31.22
N ALA A 9 10.94 27.97 30.24
CA ALA A 9 10.74 27.49 28.88
C ALA A 9 11.04 25.98 28.83
N LEU A 10 9.98 25.18 28.70
CA LEU A 10 10.08 23.73 28.51
C LEU A 10 10.45 23.47 27.04
N LEU A 11 11.73 23.19 26.77
CA LEU A 11 12.21 22.69 25.48
C LEU A 11 11.75 21.24 25.32
N ILE A 12 10.59 21.05 24.70
CA ILE A 12 10.13 19.73 24.24
C ILE A 12 10.96 19.38 23.00
N GLY A 13 12.00 18.56 23.18
CA GLY A 13 12.71 17.95 22.07
C GLY A 13 11.80 16.92 21.38
N ALA A 14 11.39 17.18 20.14
CA ALA A 14 10.70 16.21 19.31
C ALA A 14 11.67 15.05 19.00
N ALA A 15 11.40 13.85 19.56
CA ALA A 15 12.07 12.64 19.11
C ALA A 15 11.61 12.32 17.68
N PRO A 16 12.52 11.94 16.77
CA PRO A 16 12.12 11.53 15.42
C PRO A 16 11.24 10.29 15.52
N ALA A 17 10.05 10.34 14.91
CA ALA A 17 9.17 9.19 14.81
C ALA A 17 9.90 8.05 14.06
N PRO A 18 9.73 6.77 14.45
CA PRO A 18 10.28 5.66 13.70
C PRO A 18 9.79 5.77 12.25
N GLN A 19 10.67 5.66 11.26
CA GLN A 19 10.26 5.63 9.87
C GLN A 19 10.31 4.17 9.43
N ALA A 20 9.18 3.63 8.98
CA ALA A 20 9.03 2.21 8.66
C ALA A 20 9.74 1.89 7.34
N ALA A 21 11.04 1.56 7.43
CA ALA A 21 11.80 0.95 6.35
C ALA A 21 11.99 -0.53 6.67
N SER A 22 12.39 -1.35 5.69
CA SER A 22 12.72 -2.77 5.90
C SER A 22 13.97 -3.00 6.78
N PHE A 23 14.55 -1.93 7.33
CA PHE A 23 15.71 -1.92 8.22
C PHE A 23 15.58 -0.84 9.31
N ASP A 24 16.42 -0.94 10.35
CA ASP A 24 16.44 0.00 11.49
C ASP A 24 16.97 1.38 11.07
N CYS A 25 16.07 2.34 10.94
CA CYS A 25 16.40 3.72 10.59
C CYS A 25 17.28 4.43 11.63
N GLY A 26 17.30 3.98 12.89
CA GLY A 26 18.22 4.48 13.91
C GLY A 26 19.69 4.12 13.62
N LYS A 27 19.93 3.15 12.73
CA LYS A 27 21.27 2.69 12.31
C LYS A 27 21.64 3.13 10.90
N ALA A 28 20.82 3.97 10.25
CA ALA A 28 21.06 4.46 8.89
C ALA A 28 22.39 5.25 8.82
N ALA A 29 23.36 4.74 8.04
CA ALA A 29 24.70 5.32 7.96
C ALA A 29 24.92 6.06 6.64
N THR A 30 24.48 5.47 5.54
CA THR A 30 24.70 5.98 4.18
C THR A 30 23.68 7.05 3.79
N TRP A 31 24.01 7.84 2.76
CA TRP A 31 23.04 8.79 2.18
C TRP A 31 21.77 8.07 1.71
N VAL A 32 21.92 6.90 1.08
CA VAL A 32 20.78 6.10 0.59
C VAL A 32 19.89 5.64 1.74
N GLU A 33 20.46 5.06 2.81
CA GLU A 33 19.67 4.62 3.96
C GLU A 33 18.96 5.78 4.64
N LYS A 34 19.65 6.92 4.80
CA LYS A 34 19.04 8.13 5.37
C LYS A 34 17.94 8.69 4.46
N ALA A 35 18.11 8.62 3.14
CA ALA A 35 17.10 9.05 2.18
C ALA A 35 15.87 8.15 2.24
N ILE A 36 16.04 6.82 2.30
CA ILE A 36 14.94 5.87 2.45
C ILE A 36 14.17 6.12 3.74
N CYS A 37 14.88 6.33 4.85
CA CYS A 37 14.22 6.62 6.13
C CYS A 37 13.45 7.94 6.07
N ARG A 38 14.06 9.01 5.56
CA ARG A 38 13.49 10.37 5.61
C ARG A 38 12.37 10.62 4.60
N ASP A 39 12.34 9.86 3.51
CA ASP A 39 11.34 9.97 2.46
C ASP A 39 10.35 8.83 2.59
N ALA A 40 9.12 9.13 3.00
CA ALA A 40 8.17 8.06 3.27
C ALA A 40 7.70 7.32 2.01
N GLY A 41 7.89 7.88 0.81
CA GLY A 41 7.62 7.19 -0.45
C GLY A 41 8.67 6.15 -0.73
N LEU A 42 9.94 6.50 -0.52
CA LEU A 42 11.04 5.53 -0.55
C LEU A 42 10.94 4.49 0.55
N SER A 43 10.47 4.87 1.74
CA SER A 43 10.22 3.95 2.85
C SER A 43 9.14 2.92 2.48
N ALA A 44 7.99 3.37 1.95
CA ALA A 44 6.92 2.48 1.50
C ALA A 44 7.34 1.59 0.32
N LEU A 45 8.13 2.12 -0.61
CA LEU A 45 8.72 1.33 -1.69
C LEU A 45 9.71 0.28 -1.19
N ASP A 46 10.47 0.59 -0.15
CA ASP A 46 11.39 -0.34 0.48
C ASP A 46 10.67 -1.51 1.16
N GLU A 47 9.59 -1.22 1.88
CA GLU A 47 8.72 -2.25 2.47
C GLU A 47 8.06 -3.12 1.39
N THR A 48 7.48 -2.49 0.36
CA THR A 48 6.83 -3.19 -0.76
C THR A 48 7.82 -4.10 -1.48
N MET A 49 9.03 -3.61 -1.76
CA MET A 49 10.10 -4.39 -2.37
C MET A 49 10.49 -5.57 -1.49
N ALA A 50 10.65 -5.36 -0.18
CA ALA A 50 11.02 -6.40 0.77
C ALA A 50 9.95 -7.50 0.88
N GLU A 51 8.67 -7.13 0.91
CA GLU A 51 7.56 -8.08 0.91
C GLU A 51 7.53 -8.91 -0.38
N ARG A 52 7.57 -8.26 -1.54
CA ARG A 52 7.56 -8.95 -2.84
C ARG A 52 8.77 -9.86 -3.00
N PHE A 53 9.94 -9.46 -2.50
CA PHE A 53 11.13 -10.28 -2.51
C PHE A 53 10.96 -11.54 -1.66
N ARG A 54 10.39 -11.41 -0.45
CA ARG A 54 10.10 -12.57 0.42
C ARG A 54 9.18 -13.58 -0.26
N THR A 55 8.08 -13.09 -0.85
CA THR A 55 7.14 -13.94 -1.60
C THR A 55 7.80 -14.63 -2.79
N ALA A 56 8.58 -13.86 -3.59
CA ALA A 56 9.31 -14.40 -4.73
C ALA A 56 10.35 -15.43 -4.30
N GLN A 57 11.02 -15.22 -3.18
CA GLN A 57 12.03 -16.14 -2.64
C GLN A 57 11.40 -17.45 -2.15
N GLU A 58 10.27 -17.40 -1.46
CA GLU A 58 9.53 -18.59 -0.99
C GLU A 58 9.02 -19.45 -2.15
N SER A 59 8.72 -18.82 -3.28
CA SER A 59 8.14 -19.48 -4.47
C SER A 59 9.18 -19.81 -5.55
N ALA A 60 10.45 -19.42 -5.35
CA ALA A 60 11.48 -19.52 -6.38
C ALA A 60 11.93 -20.96 -6.61
N ALA A 61 11.97 -21.37 -7.88
CA ALA A 61 12.60 -22.63 -8.29
C ALA A 61 14.11 -22.67 -7.99
N ASP A 62 14.78 -21.50 -8.05
CA ASP A 62 16.17 -21.32 -7.62
C ASP A 62 16.29 -20.13 -6.63
N PRO A 63 16.17 -20.39 -5.32
CA PRO A 63 16.32 -19.36 -4.28
C PRO A 63 17.72 -18.73 -4.23
N THR A 64 18.77 -19.42 -4.70
CA THR A 64 20.15 -18.93 -4.68
C THR A 64 20.37 -17.89 -5.77
N ALA A 65 19.85 -18.14 -6.97
CA ALA A 65 19.82 -17.15 -8.05
C ALA A 65 19.04 -15.90 -7.64
N MET A 66 17.86 -16.06 -7.04
CA MET A 66 17.01 -14.97 -6.56
C MET A 66 17.73 -14.07 -5.54
N LEU A 67 18.45 -14.66 -4.58
CA LEU A 67 19.28 -13.93 -3.62
C LEU A 67 20.46 -13.19 -4.29
N THR A 68 21.08 -13.81 -5.29
CA THR A 68 22.20 -13.22 -6.04
C THR A 68 21.75 -11.96 -6.78
N GLU A 69 20.61 -12.03 -7.46
CA GLU A 69 19.99 -10.89 -8.13
C GLU A 69 19.61 -9.77 -7.16
N GLN A 70 19.04 -10.13 -6.01
CA GLN A 70 18.68 -9.16 -4.98
C GLN A 70 19.91 -8.39 -4.46
N ARG A 71 21.02 -9.09 -4.19
CA ARG A 71 22.28 -8.46 -3.79
C ARG A 71 22.85 -7.56 -4.88
N ALA A 72 22.76 -7.98 -6.15
CA ALA A 72 23.19 -7.14 -7.27
C ALA A 72 22.32 -5.88 -7.40
N TRP A 73 21.01 -6.00 -7.17
CA TRP A 73 20.10 -4.86 -7.14
C TRP A 73 20.41 -3.91 -5.98
N LEU A 74 20.64 -4.41 -4.76
CA LEU A 74 21.02 -3.59 -3.60
C LEU A 74 22.28 -2.76 -3.88
N LYS A 75 23.28 -3.32 -4.57
CA LYS A 75 24.47 -2.57 -5.01
C LYS A 75 24.10 -1.41 -5.95
N ARG A 76 23.19 -1.64 -6.91
CA ARG A 76 22.71 -0.60 -7.84
C ARG A 76 21.90 0.49 -7.13
N ARG A 77 21.02 0.10 -6.19
CA ARG A 77 20.28 1.04 -5.32
C ARG A 77 21.25 1.91 -4.53
N ASN A 78 22.24 1.28 -3.89
CA ASN A 78 23.23 1.99 -3.06
C ASN A 78 24.17 2.92 -3.86
N ALA A 79 24.16 2.84 -5.20
CA ALA A 79 24.91 3.75 -6.07
C ALA A 79 24.13 5.03 -6.45
N CYS A 80 22.84 5.12 -6.09
CA CYS A 80 22.03 6.32 -6.34
C CYS A 80 22.56 7.54 -5.58
N ARG A 81 22.36 8.73 -6.18
CA ARG A 81 22.79 10.02 -5.63
C ARG A 81 21.65 11.02 -5.40
N ASN A 82 20.44 10.67 -5.81
CA ASN A 82 19.23 11.47 -5.62
C ASN A 82 18.01 10.54 -5.42
N THR A 83 16.92 11.10 -4.90
CA THR A 83 15.71 10.35 -4.56
C THR A 83 15.02 9.80 -5.81
N THR A 84 14.99 10.54 -6.92
CA THR A 84 14.48 10.06 -8.22
C THR A 84 15.10 8.73 -8.64
N CYS A 85 16.43 8.60 -8.57
CA CYS A 85 17.13 7.34 -8.85
C CYS A 85 16.66 6.23 -7.90
N LEU A 86 16.49 6.51 -6.61
CA LEU A 86 16.02 5.50 -5.66
C LEU A 86 14.61 5.02 -6.01
N HIS A 87 13.68 5.93 -6.31
CA HIS A 87 12.32 5.59 -6.76
C HIS A 87 12.37 4.68 -7.99
N GLU A 88 13.08 5.07 -9.05
CA GLU A 88 13.23 4.27 -10.27
C GLU A 88 13.83 2.88 -9.99
N ARG A 89 14.82 2.79 -9.10
CA ARG A 89 15.45 1.50 -8.73
C ARG A 89 14.49 0.60 -7.96
N TYR A 90 13.71 1.15 -7.04
CA TYR A 90 12.70 0.40 -6.30
C TYR A 90 11.58 -0.08 -7.22
N GLU A 91 11.00 0.81 -8.03
CA GLU A 91 9.98 0.48 -9.02
C GLU A 91 10.42 -0.65 -9.95
N ALA A 92 11.61 -0.51 -10.55
CA ALA A 92 12.13 -1.52 -11.47
C ALA A 92 12.31 -2.88 -10.79
N ARG A 93 12.73 -2.91 -9.51
CA ARG A 93 12.90 -4.17 -8.79
C ARG A 93 11.58 -4.79 -8.41
N ILE A 94 10.65 -4.00 -7.87
CA ILE A 94 9.29 -4.43 -7.56
C ILE A 94 8.67 -5.06 -8.82
N GLN A 95 8.83 -4.43 -9.98
CA GLN A 95 8.33 -4.98 -11.25
C GLN A 95 9.04 -6.27 -11.67
N SER A 96 10.37 -6.36 -11.54
CA SER A 96 11.08 -7.61 -11.85
C SER A 96 10.61 -8.79 -10.98
N LEU A 97 10.37 -8.54 -9.69
CA LEU A 97 9.91 -9.56 -8.74
C LEU A 97 8.48 -10.00 -9.05
N LYS A 98 7.62 -9.06 -9.47
CA LYS A 98 6.28 -9.39 -9.97
C LYS A 98 6.34 -10.27 -11.21
N ALA A 99 7.23 -9.97 -12.16
CA ALA A 99 7.39 -10.80 -13.36
C ALA A 99 7.88 -12.22 -13.02
N SER A 100 8.81 -12.36 -12.07
CA SER A 100 9.25 -13.68 -11.59
C SER A 100 8.13 -14.49 -10.94
N LEU A 101 7.20 -13.83 -10.25
CA LEU A 101 6.00 -14.45 -9.67
C LEU A 101 4.92 -14.79 -10.71
N ALA A 102 4.88 -14.07 -11.84
CA ALA A 102 3.97 -14.38 -12.94
C ALA A 102 4.45 -15.58 -13.78
N GLY A 103 5.77 -15.85 -13.83
CA GLY A 103 6.35 -16.99 -14.54
C GLY A 103 5.98 -18.38 -14.00
N THR A 104 5.29 -18.44 -12.86
CA THR A 104 4.72 -19.66 -12.27
C THR A 104 3.20 -19.77 -12.47
N SER A 105 2.60 -18.92 -13.32
CA SER A 105 1.15 -18.87 -13.52
C SER A 105 0.63 -20.08 -14.30
N ASP A 106 -0.52 -20.58 -13.84
CA ASP A 106 -1.33 -21.57 -14.53
C ASP A 106 -1.77 -20.99 -15.91
N PRO A 107 -1.63 -21.74 -17.03
CA PRO A 107 -2.12 -21.31 -18.34
C PRO A 107 -3.63 -20.99 -18.41
N SER A 108 -4.42 -21.31 -17.37
CA SER A 108 -5.80 -20.86 -17.22
C SER A 108 -5.95 -19.39 -16.76
N THR A 109 -4.85 -18.75 -16.33
CA THR A 109 -4.84 -17.37 -15.85
C THR A 109 -4.95 -16.42 -17.04
N PRO A 110 -5.97 -15.54 -17.10
CA PRO A 110 -6.08 -14.53 -18.15
C PRO A 110 -4.79 -13.74 -18.32
N GLU A 111 -4.33 -13.59 -19.57
CA GLU A 111 -3.17 -12.76 -19.88
C GLU A 111 -3.46 -11.30 -19.47
N VAL A 112 -2.59 -10.75 -18.63
CA VAL A 112 -2.69 -9.38 -18.11
C VAL A 112 -1.52 -8.57 -18.65
N SER A 113 -1.84 -7.57 -19.47
CA SER A 113 -0.90 -6.54 -19.91
C SER A 113 -0.94 -5.33 -18.97
N GLU A 114 0.01 -4.40 -19.08
CA GLU A 114 0.10 -3.22 -18.21
C GLU A 114 -0.26 -1.94 -18.98
N GLY A 115 -1.30 -1.25 -18.51
CA GLY A 115 -1.62 0.12 -18.88
C GLY A 115 -0.80 1.11 -18.06
N ARG A 116 -0.47 2.27 -18.66
CA ARG A 116 0.33 3.32 -18.01
C ARG A 116 -0.31 4.70 -18.16
N ILE A 117 -0.21 5.51 -17.11
CA ILE A 117 -0.42 6.96 -17.16
C ILE A 117 0.83 7.58 -16.55
N THR A 118 1.56 8.37 -17.34
CA THR A 118 2.77 9.05 -16.90
C THR A 118 2.69 10.53 -17.25
N ASP A 119 3.13 11.39 -16.35
CA ASP A 119 3.30 12.82 -16.57
C ASP A 119 4.43 13.33 -15.66
N SER A 120 5.24 14.27 -16.12
CA SER A 120 6.36 14.77 -15.33
C SER A 120 6.71 16.20 -15.74
N GLY A 121 7.03 17.02 -14.75
CA GLY A 121 7.48 18.39 -14.93
C GLY A 121 8.45 18.82 -13.84
N PRO A 122 8.90 20.08 -13.85
CA PRO A 122 9.78 20.61 -12.80
C PRO A 122 9.19 20.50 -11.39
N SER A 123 7.86 20.51 -11.30
CA SER A 123 7.14 20.60 -10.05
C SER A 123 6.43 19.29 -9.67
N HIS A 124 6.38 18.28 -10.57
CA HIS A 124 5.70 17.03 -10.29
C HIS A 124 6.23 15.80 -11.02
N SER A 125 5.90 14.63 -10.48
CA SER A 125 6.00 13.33 -11.15
C SER A 125 4.74 12.49 -10.95
N LEU A 126 4.23 11.89 -12.01
CA LEU A 126 3.07 11.01 -12.03
C LEU A 126 3.46 9.72 -12.72
N SER A 127 3.38 8.60 -12.02
CA SER A 127 3.67 7.26 -12.53
C SER A 127 2.60 6.29 -12.06
N VAL A 128 1.71 5.88 -12.95
CA VAL A 128 0.56 5.05 -12.62
C VAL A 128 0.53 3.84 -13.54
N LEU A 129 0.51 2.66 -12.94
CA LEU A 129 0.46 1.36 -13.61
C LEU A 129 -0.82 0.66 -13.20
N TYR A 130 -1.48 0.00 -14.16
CA TYR A 130 -2.73 -0.74 -13.92
C TYR A 130 -2.89 -1.94 -14.86
N PRO A 131 -3.60 -2.99 -14.44
CA PRO A 131 -3.79 -4.18 -15.27
C PRO A 131 -4.75 -3.90 -16.42
N VAL A 132 -4.47 -4.50 -17.58
CA VAL A 132 -5.36 -4.57 -18.73
C VAL A 132 -5.49 -6.03 -19.14
N PHE A 133 -6.68 -6.59 -18.95
CA PHE A 133 -6.99 -7.99 -19.25
C PHE A 133 -7.17 -8.17 -20.76
N ALA A 134 -6.47 -9.14 -21.34
CA ALA A 134 -6.53 -9.42 -22.79
C ALA A 134 -7.85 -10.09 -23.23
N ASP A 135 -8.53 -10.79 -22.31
CA ASP A 135 -9.81 -11.46 -22.55
C ASP A 135 -10.89 -10.43 -22.97
N PRO A 136 -11.45 -10.51 -24.19
CA PRO A 136 -12.51 -9.61 -24.64
C PRO A 136 -13.77 -9.67 -23.76
N GLY A 137 -14.03 -10.80 -23.09
CA GLY A 137 -15.12 -10.96 -22.12
C GLY A 137 -14.95 -10.13 -20.85
N LEU A 138 -13.76 -9.55 -20.62
CA LEU A 138 -13.45 -8.66 -19.50
C LEU A 138 -13.41 -7.18 -19.90
N ALA A 139 -14.01 -6.81 -21.04
CA ALA A 139 -14.05 -5.41 -21.48
C ALA A 139 -14.71 -4.47 -20.46
N GLU A 140 -15.77 -4.89 -19.76
CA GLU A 140 -16.38 -4.09 -18.68
C GLU A 140 -15.44 -3.94 -17.48
N VAL A 141 -14.75 -5.02 -17.11
CA VAL A 141 -13.74 -5.00 -16.04
C VAL A 141 -12.64 -4.01 -16.39
N ASN A 142 -12.10 -4.04 -17.62
CA ASN A 142 -11.08 -3.07 -18.06
C ASN A 142 -11.57 -1.62 -17.98
N ARG A 143 -12.83 -1.36 -18.35
CA ARG A 143 -13.41 -0.01 -18.22
C ARG A 143 -13.51 0.44 -16.77
N GLU A 144 -13.94 -0.45 -15.87
CA GLU A 144 -14.04 -0.10 -14.46
C GLU A 144 -12.66 0.05 -13.79
N VAL A 145 -11.68 -0.79 -14.15
CA VAL A 145 -10.28 -0.58 -13.74
C VAL A 145 -9.81 0.80 -14.18
N ARG A 146 -10.07 1.20 -15.42
CA ARG A 146 -9.66 2.51 -15.91
C ARG A 146 -10.33 3.65 -15.14
N ARG A 147 -11.65 3.57 -14.90
CA ARG A 147 -12.37 4.58 -14.09
C ARG A 147 -11.83 4.68 -12.67
N PHE A 148 -11.53 3.54 -12.04
CA PHE A 148 -10.95 3.52 -10.71
C PHE A 148 -9.58 4.18 -10.69
N VAL A 149 -8.72 3.85 -11.65
CA VAL A 149 -7.39 4.48 -11.80
C VAL A 149 -7.53 5.98 -12.03
N ASP A 150 -8.46 6.41 -12.89
CA ASP A 150 -8.72 7.83 -13.09
C ASP A 150 -9.18 8.50 -11.79
N SER A 151 -9.99 7.84 -10.95
CA SER A 151 -10.38 8.37 -9.64
C SER A 151 -9.22 8.56 -8.66
N LEU A 152 -8.12 7.80 -8.81
CA LEU A 152 -6.88 8.00 -8.04
C LEU A 152 -6.04 9.14 -8.61
N VAL A 153 -6.08 9.34 -9.93
CA VAL A 153 -5.21 10.30 -10.65
C VAL A 153 -5.79 11.71 -10.72
N GLN A 154 -7.10 11.85 -10.91
CA GLN A 154 -7.72 13.17 -11.12
C GLN A 154 -7.51 14.13 -9.94
N PRO A 155 -7.68 13.72 -8.66
CA PRO A 155 -7.48 14.63 -7.54
C PRO A 155 -6.06 15.22 -7.50
N PHE A 156 -5.03 14.45 -7.88
CA PHE A 156 -3.67 14.96 -7.98
C PHE A 156 -3.55 16.01 -9.10
N ARG A 157 -4.10 15.72 -10.28
CA ARG A 157 -4.09 16.65 -11.43
C ARG A 157 -4.82 17.96 -11.14
N ASP A 158 -5.96 17.87 -10.47
CA ASP A 158 -6.80 19.02 -10.14
C ASP A 158 -6.13 19.96 -9.13
N GLU A 159 -5.30 19.40 -8.23
CA GLU A 159 -4.59 20.18 -7.21
C GLU A 159 -3.22 20.69 -7.65
N LEU A 160 -2.57 20.07 -8.65
CA LEU A 160 -1.25 20.47 -9.15
C LEU A 160 -1.09 21.99 -9.40
N PRO A 161 -2.06 22.71 -10.01
CA PRO A 161 -1.95 24.15 -10.21
C PRO A 161 -1.79 24.96 -8.91
N ASN A 162 -2.21 24.41 -7.77
CA ASN A 162 -2.13 25.06 -6.45
C ASN A 162 -0.84 24.74 -5.68
N GLN A 163 0.07 23.94 -6.27
CA GLN A 163 1.29 23.50 -5.61
C GLN A 163 2.13 24.65 -5.04
N ALA A 164 2.42 25.68 -5.84
CA ALA A 164 3.25 26.80 -5.38
C ALA A 164 2.64 27.53 -4.16
N GLN A 165 1.31 27.58 -4.07
CA GLN A 165 0.63 28.12 -2.89
C GLN A 165 0.75 27.19 -1.69
N ALA A 166 0.64 25.88 -1.90
CA ALA A 166 0.73 24.88 -0.85
C ALA A 166 2.16 24.75 -0.28
N ASP A 167 3.17 24.82 -1.13
CA ASP A 167 4.59 24.75 -0.75
C ASP A 167 5.06 26.08 -0.13
N GLY A 168 4.46 27.22 -0.52
CA GLY A 168 4.82 28.55 -0.04
C GLY A 168 6.26 28.93 -0.42
N ASP A 169 7.00 29.52 0.52
CA ASP A 169 8.42 29.87 0.32
C ASP A 169 9.38 28.71 0.65
N LEU A 170 8.85 27.53 1.01
CA LEU A 170 9.67 26.38 1.35
C LEU A 170 10.19 25.71 0.08
N GLU A 171 11.48 25.40 0.06
CA GLU A 171 12.07 24.56 -0.98
C GLU A 171 11.62 23.10 -0.75
N MET A 172 10.52 22.73 -1.41
CA MET A 172 9.91 21.41 -1.31
C MET A 172 10.33 20.53 -2.48
N PRO A 173 10.44 19.20 -2.27
CA PRO A 173 10.53 18.27 -3.38
C PRO A 173 9.31 18.41 -4.32
N PRO A 174 9.45 18.08 -5.61
CA PRO A 174 8.32 17.98 -6.53
C PRO A 174 7.22 17.08 -5.96
N TRP A 175 5.96 17.44 -6.19
CA TRP A 175 4.82 16.59 -5.85
C TRP A 175 4.92 15.28 -6.63
N SER A 176 4.53 14.16 -6.01
CA SER A 176 4.62 12.85 -6.67
C SER A 176 3.40 12.00 -6.41
N LEU A 177 2.79 11.50 -7.47
CA LEU A 177 1.78 10.44 -7.40
C LEU A 177 2.32 9.19 -8.08
N GLN A 178 2.50 8.15 -7.28
CA GLN A 178 2.90 6.84 -7.74
C GLN A 178 1.80 5.84 -7.41
N VAL A 179 1.32 5.10 -8.43
CA VAL A 179 0.36 4.02 -8.25
C VAL A 179 0.84 2.80 -9.00
N THR A 180 0.86 1.66 -8.32
CA THR A 180 1.12 0.35 -8.90
C THR A 180 0.11 -0.65 -8.36
N TYR A 181 0.20 -1.91 -8.80
CA TYR A 181 -0.71 -2.97 -8.39
C TYR A 181 0.01 -4.30 -8.19
N ALA A 182 -0.47 -5.12 -7.25
CA ALA A 182 -0.07 -6.52 -7.17
C ALA A 182 -0.69 -7.33 -8.33
N PRO A 183 -0.13 -8.49 -8.72
CA PRO A 183 -0.77 -9.39 -9.68
C PRO A 183 -2.26 -9.61 -9.31
N PRO A 184 -3.21 -9.37 -10.23
CA PRO A 184 -4.63 -9.53 -9.92
C PRO A 184 -4.97 -10.95 -9.49
N TYR A 185 -5.81 -11.08 -8.46
CA TYR A 185 -6.39 -12.37 -8.12
C TYR A 185 -7.69 -12.57 -8.90
N ILE A 186 -7.74 -13.63 -9.70
CA ILE A 186 -8.84 -13.93 -10.60
C ILE A 186 -9.57 -15.15 -10.05
N ALA A 187 -10.72 -14.90 -9.44
CA ALA A 187 -11.62 -15.94 -8.93
C ALA A 187 -12.70 -16.29 -9.97
N PRO A 188 -13.52 -17.34 -9.74
CA PRO A 188 -14.62 -17.69 -10.65
C PRO A 188 -15.60 -16.54 -10.90
N HIS A 189 -15.96 -15.79 -9.85
CA HIS A 189 -17.03 -14.79 -9.89
C HIS A 189 -16.57 -13.33 -9.72
N TYR A 190 -15.29 -13.11 -9.36
CA TYR A 190 -14.74 -11.78 -9.20
C TYR A 190 -13.26 -11.69 -9.59
N ILE A 191 -12.78 -10.47 -9.75
CA ILE A 191 -11.38 -10.12 -9.89
C ILE A 191 -11.05 -9.13 -8.78
N ALA A 192 -10.00 -9.39 -8.01
CA ALA A 192 -9.48 -8.50 -6.99
C ALA A 192 -8.11 -7.95 -7.40
N ILE A 193 -7.96 -6.64 -7.35
CA ILE A 193 -6.72 -5.92 -7.70
C ILE A 193 -6.32 -5.09 -6.50
N ASP A 194 -5.13 -5.35 -5.97
CA ASP A 194 -4.57 -4.57 -4.87
C ASP A 194 -3.71 -3.44 -5.42
N PHE A 195 -4.31 -2.25 -5.60
CA PHE A 195 -3.55 -1.04 -5.92
C PHE A 195 -2.89 -0.49 -4.67
N ASN A 196 -1.63 -0.13 -4.81
CA ASN A 196 -0.82 0.49 -3.77
C ASN A 196 0.10 1.54 -4.38
N GLY A 197 0.68 2.38 -3.54
CA GLY A 197 1.54 3.44 -4.03
C GLY A 197 1.76 4.53 -2.99
N TYR A 198 2.03 5.73 -3.46
CA TYR A 198 2.36 6.86 -2.60
C TYR A 198 1.95 8.18 -3.25
N ASP A 199 1.33 9.05 -2.47
CA ASP A 199 0.89 10.38 -2.88
C ASP A 199 1.57 11.43 -1.98
N PHE A 200 2.45 12.23 -2.57
CA PHE A 200 3.15 13.32 -1.92
C PHE A 200 2.75 14.65 -2.55
N ARG A 201 2.19 15.53 -1.71
CA ARG A 201 1.73 16.87 -2.11
C ARG A 201 2.32 17.96 -1.20
N GLY A 202 3.59 17.80 -0.85
CA GLY A 202 4.26 18.66 0.14
C GLY A 202 4.13 18.15 1.58
N GLY A 203 4.60 18.95 2.53
CA GLY A 203 4.70 18.59 3.95
C GLY A 203 5.91 17.70 4.30
N ALA A 204 5.91 17.16 5.52
CA ALA A 204 7.02 16.33 6.02
C ALA A 204 7.09 14.94 5.36
N HIS A 205 5.95 14.43 4.91
CA HIS A 205 5.80 13.16 4.20
C HIS A 205 4.50 13.16 3.40
N GLY A 206 4.40 12.25 2.44
CA GLY A 206 3.18 11.91 1.70
C GLY A 206 2.40 10.82 2.41
N MET A 207 1.43 10.23 1.72
CA MET A 207 0.58 9.17 2.24
C MET A 207 0.67 7.94 1.35
N PRO A 208 0.79 6.72 1.92
CA PRO A 208 0.68 5.52 1.13
C PRO A 208 -0.74 5.38 0.58
N ILE A 209 -0.84 4.95 -0.66
CA ILE A 209 -2.10 4.60 -1.30
C ILE A 209 -2.37 3.14 -0.99
N ILE A 210 -3.56 2.86 -0.48
CA ILE A 210 -4.09 1.51 -0.27
C ILE A 210 -5.47 1.52 -0.92
N ALA A 211 -5.62 0.77 -1.99
CA ALA A 211 -6.75 0.91 -2.90
C ALA A 211 -7.15 -0.46 -3.48
N PRO A 212 -7.65 -1.40 -2.65
CA PRO A 212 -8.18 -2.65 -3.17
C PRO A 212 -9.41 -2.37 -4.03
N LEU A 213 -9.43 -2.98 -5.21
CA LEU A 213 -10.55 -2.94 -6.14
C LEU A 213 -11.05 -4.37 -6.36
N VAL A 214 -12.30 -4.63 -5.98
CA VAL A 214 -12.95 -5.92 -6.21
C VAL A 214 -14.09 -5.72 -7.21
N LEU A 215 -14.06 -6.48 -8.30
CA LEU A 215 -15.00 -6.36 -9.42
C LEU A 215 -15.68 -7.72 -9.67
N LYS A 216 -17.01 -7.76 -9.78
CA LYS A 216 -17.68 -8.94 -10.35
C LYS A 216 -17.24 -9.14 -11.79
N ARG A 217 -17.06 -10.39 -12.20
CA ARG A 217 -16.83 -10.75 -13.61
C ARG A 217 -18.02 -11.54 -14.17
N PRO A 218 -18.37 -11.35 -15.46
CA PRO A 218 -17.74 -10.44 -16.42
C PRO A 218 -18.24 -8.99 -16.32
N SER A 219 -19.23 -8.68 -15.46
CA SER A 219 -19.96 -7.41 -15.48
C SER A 219 -19.13 -6.16 -15.17
N GLY A 220 -17.97 -6.30 -14.52
CA GLY A 220 -17.17 -5.16 -14.06
C GLY A 220 -17.82 -4.39 -12.91
N GLN A 221 -18.91 -4.87 -12.32
CA GLN A 221 -19.54 -4.20 -11.19
C GLN A 221 -18.58 -4.13 -10.00
N ARG A 222 -18.27 -2.92 -9.54
CA ARG A 222 -17.48 -2.71 -8.32
C ARG A 222 -18.25 -3.21 -7.09
N LEU A 223 -17.56 -4.01 -6.29
CA LEU A 223 -18.05 -4.52 -5.01
C LEU A 223 -17.50 -3.66 -3.87
N SER A 224 -18.39 -3.29 -2.96
CA SER A 224 -18.07 -2.70 -1.67
C SER A 224 -17.66 -3.79 -0.67
N SER A 225 -17.15 -3.38 0.50
CA SER A 225 -16.85 -4.31 1.59
C SER A 225 -18.07 -5.11 2.03
N THR A 226 -19.26 -4.49 2.07
CA THR A 226 -20.51 -5.15 2.45
C THR A 226 -20.94 -6.25 1.46
N ASP A 227 -20.64 -6.08 0.16
CA ASP A 227 -21.06 -7.06 -0.87
C ASP A 227 -20.32 -8.40 -0.75
N LEU A 228 -19.18 -8.42 -0.05
CA LEU A 228 -18.40 -9.64 0.18
C LEU A 228 -19.06 -10.59 1.18
N PHE A 229 -20.06 -10.12 1.93
CA PHE A 229 -20.66 -10.84 3.05
C PHE A 229 -22.15 -11.12 2.85
N VAL A 230 -22.64 -12.14 3.56
CA VAL A 230 -24.07 -12.46 3.64
C VAL A 230 -24.80 -11.30 4.33
N PRO A 231 -25.87 -10.75 3.73
CA PRO A 231 -26.67 -9.72 4.37
C PRO A 231 -27.18 -10.16 5.76
N GLY A 232 -26.98 -9.31 6.77
CA GLY A 232 -27.39 -9.59 8.14
C GLY A 232 -26.47 -10.55 8.93
N SER A 233 -25.39 -11.06 8.33
CA SER A 233 -24.37 -11.80 9.08
C SER A 233 -23.56 -10.89 10.01
N ASP A 234 -23.06 -11.43 11.11
CA ASP A 234 -22.14 -10.74 12.01
C ASP A 234 -20.70 -10.77 11.46
N TRP A 235 -20.50 -10.16 10.30
CA TRP A 235 -19.18 -10.04 9.70
C TRP A 235 -18.37 -8.92 10.35
N LEU A 236 -18.98 -7.77 10.66
CA LEU A 236 -18.30 -6.64 11.30
C LEU A 236 -17.80 -6.96 12.71
N GLY A 237 -18.64 -7.59 13.55
CA GLY A 237 -18.23 -8.00 14.89
C GLY A 237 -17.08 -9.00 14.83
N PHE A 238 -17.18 -9.99 13.94
CA PHE A 238 -16.11 -10.95 13.72
C PHE A 238 -14.80 -10.32 13.24
N LEU A 239 -14.84 -9.41 12.24
CA LEU A 239 -13.63 -8.75 11.75
C LEU A 239 -12.99 -7.88 12.84
N SER A 240 -13.81 -7.17 13.62
CA SER A 240 -13.39 -6.37 14.78
C SER A 240 -12.59 -7.20 15.76
N ASP A 241 -13.17 -8.27 16.28
CA ASP A 241 -12.53 -9.09 17.31
C ASP A 241 -11.27 -9.77 16.76
N TYR A 242 -11.35 -10.32 15.55
CA TYR A 242 -10.22 -11.02 14.93
C TYR A 242 -9.04 -10.08 14.67
N CYS A 243 -9.29 -8.87 14.15
CA CYS A 243 -8.23 -7.91 13.86
C CYS A 243 -7.65 -7.33 15.15
N TYR A 244 -8.48 -7.02 16.14
CA TYR A 244 -8.00 -6.58 17.45
C TYR A 244 -7.07 -7.62 18.08
N ASP A 245 -7.50 -8.88 18.15
CA ASP A 245 -6.71 -9.97 18.71
C ASP A 245 -5.40 -10.22 17.94
N ALA A 246 -5.40 -10.05 16.62
CA ALA A 246 -4.21 -10.22 15.78
C ALA A 246 -3.19 -9.07 15.92
N LEU A 247 -3.61 -7.92 16.43
CA LEU A 247 -2.81 -6.70 16.47
C LEU A 247 -2.42 -6.27 17.90
N LYS A 248 -3.19 -6.63 18.93
CA LYS A 248 -3.01 -6.14 20.32
C LYS A 248 -1.66 -6.44 20.95
N ASP A 249 -1.01 -7.54 20.55
CA ASP A 249 0.29 -7.94 21.10
C ASP A 249 1.47 -7.40 20.27
N ARG A 250 1.20 -6.60 19.22
CA ARG A 250 2.25 -5.96 18.41
C ARG A 250 2.67 -4.65 19.08
N ASP A 251 3.98 -4.46 19.22
CA ASP A 251 4.55 -3.22 19.73
C ASP A 251 4.54 -2.13 18.64
N PHE A 252 3.47 -1.34 18.62
CA PHE A 252 3.36 -0.15 17.80
C PHE A 252 3.78 1.06 18.63
N ALA A 253 5.08 1.30 18.74
CA ALA A 253 5.66 2.41 19.51
C ALA A 253 4.75 3.67 19.53
N SER A 254 4.24 4.05 20.70
CA SER A 254 3.36 5.21 20.95
C SER A 254 1.88 5.09 20.58
N ALA A 255 1.39 3.92 20.13
CA ALA A 255 -0.05 3.66 20.09
C ALA A 255 -0.55 3.20 21.47
N ASP A 256 -1.61 3.83 21.98
CA ASP A 256 -2.30 3.32 23.17
C ASP A 256 -3.41 2.33 22.78
N ASP A 257 -3.92 1.59 23.77
CA ASP A 257 -4.97 0.58 23.57
C ASP A 257 -6.25 1.18 22.98
N ASP A 258 -6.54 2.46 23.26
CA ASP A 258 -7.74 3.14 22.78
C ASP A 258 -7.68 3.39 21.27
N TRP A 259 -6.49 3.68 20.73
CA TRP A 259 -6.29 3.82 19.29
C TRP A 259 -6.60 2.52 18.56
N LEU A 260 -6.02 1.40 19.04
CA LEU A 260 -6.26 0.10 18.43
C LEU A 260 -7.74 -0.28 18.49
N ARG A 261 -8.38 -0.11 19.65
CA ARG A 261 -9.83 -0.39 19.82
C ARG A 261 -10.70 0.44 18.88
N SER A 262 -10.40 1.72 18.72
CA SER A 262 -11.14 2.61 17.83
C SER A 262 -10.97 2.23 16.36
N GLY A 263 -9.72 1.95 15.95
CA GLY A 263 -9.38 1.57 14.58
C GLY A 263 -9.95 0.21 14.16
N THR A 264 -10.04 -0.74 15.08
CA THR A 264 -10.65 -2.05 14.80
C THR A 264 -12.14 -2.12 15.12
N ALA A 265 -12.77 -1.06 15.64
CA ALA A 265 -14.18 -1.06 16.00
C ALA A 265 -15.07 -1.55 14.83
N PRO A 266 -16.21 -2.24 15.10
CA PRO A 266 -17.05 -2.89 14.09
C PRO A 266 -17.90 -1.87 13.30
N LYS A 267 -17.23 -1.02 12.53
CA LYS A 267 -17.78 0.05 11.72
C LYS A 267 -17.41 -0.19 10.26
N THR A 268 -18.36 -0.05 9.34
CA THR A 268 -18.11 -0.26 7.91
C THR A 268 -16.96 0.60 7.40
N GLU A 269 -16.80 1.82 7.92
CA GLU A 269 -15.75 2.76 7.56
C GLU A 269 -14.34 2.25 7.92
N ASN A 270 -14.21 1.43 8.95
CA ASN A 270 -12.94 0.82 9.36
C ASN A 270 -12.55 -0.38 8.49
N TYR A 271 -13.51 -0.96 7.77
CA TYR A 271 -13.34 -2.17 6.95
C TYR A 271 -13.56 -1.89 5.46
N GLN A 272 -13.07 -0.75 4.97
CA GLN A 272 -13.17 -0.37 3.55
C GLN A 272 -12.06 -1.00 2.68
N TRP A 273 -10.91 -1.34 3.27
CA TRP A 273 -9.75 -1.89 2.56
C TRP A 273 -9.67 -3.41 2.73
N LEU A 274 -10.59 -4.10 2.06
CA LEU A 274 -10.67 -5.55 2.06
C LEU A 274 -10.18 -6.12 0.73
N PHE A 275 -9.24 -7.05 0.79
CA PHE A 275 -8.73 -7.78 -0.37
C PHE A 275 -9.03 -9.28 -0.24
N PRO A 276 -10.03 -9.82 -0.97
CA PRO A 276 -10.27 -11.25 -1.03
C PRO A 276 -9.24 -11.89 -1.97
N GLY A 277 -8.24 -12.56 -1.39
CA GLY A 277 -7.12 -13.17 -2.10
C GLY A 277 -7.17 -14.70 -2.08
N PRO A 278 -6.14 -15.38 -2.60
CA PRO A 278 -6.13 -16.85 -2.71
C PRO A 278 -6.12 -17.58 -1.35
N LYS A 279 -5.56 -16.98 -0.30
CA LYS A 279 -5.42 -17.60 1.04
C LYS A 279 -6.54 -17.19 2.01
N GLY A 280 -7.32 -16.17 1.68
CA GLY A 280 -8.30 -15.59 2.60
C GLY A 280 -8.58 -14.11 2.30
N LEU A 281 -9.31 -13.49 3.22
CA LEU A 281 -9.60 -12.05 3.18
C LEU A 281 -8.50 -11.30 3.95
N THR A 282 -7.85 -10.34 3.30
CA THR A 282 -6.90 -9.44 3.96
C THR A 282 -7.59 -8.13 4.29
N VAL A 283 -7.51 -7.73 5.56
CA VAL A 283 -7.88 -6.38 6.01
C VAL A 283 -6.61 -5.56 6.09
N THR A 284 -6.58 -4.37 5.48
CA THR A 284 -5.46 -3.42 5.62
C THR A 284 -5.93 -2.14 6.27
N PHE A 285 -5.36 -1.82 7.42
CA PHE A 285 -5.59 -0.57 8.13
C PHE A 285 -4.56 0.47 7.65
N PRO A 286 -4.98 1.61 7.07
CA PRO A 286 -4.06 2.66 6.67
C PRO A 286 -3.32 3.27 7.87
N PRO A 287 -2.23 4.03 7.63
CA PRO A 287 -1.57 4.79 8.67
C PRO A 287 -2.56 5.63 9.48
N TYR A 288 -2.29 5.77 10.78
CA TYR A 288 -3.12 6.47 11.77
C TYR A 288 -4.47 5.81 12.10
N MET A 289 -4.82 4.67 11.51
CA MET A 289 -6.06 3.99 11.87
C MET A 289 -5.92 3.16 13.16
N VAL A 290 -4.88 2.31 13.22
CA VAL A 290 -4.61 1.42 14.37
C VAL A 290 -3.23 1.64 15.00
N ALA A 291 -2.39 2.44 14.34
CA ALA A 291 -1.00 2.69 14.71
C ALA A 291 -0.53 4.03 14.11
N PRO A 292 0.51 4.68 14.66
CA PRO A 292 1.06 5.90 14.09
C PRO A 292 1.62 5.66 12.68
N TYR A 293 1.80 6.74 11.92
CA TYR A 293 2.41 6.69 10.58
C TYR A 293 3.72 5.91 10.52
N ALA A 294 4.50 6.07 11.58
CA ALA A 294 5.75 5.40 11.84
C ALA A 294 5.73 3.87 11.76
N ALA A 295 4.56 3.27 12.00
CA ALA A 295 4.38 1.83 11.93
C ALA A 295 4.00 1.35 10.52
N GLY A 296 3.68 2.27 9.62
CA GLY A 296 3.12 1.97 8.30
C GLY A 296 1.71 1.36 8.37
N PRO A 297 1.15 0.99 7.20
CA PRO A 297 -0.11 0.25 7.14
C PRO A 297 -0.04 -1.09 7.86
N GLN A 298 -1.11 -1.49 8.54
CA GLN A 298 -1.18 -2.78 9.22
C GLN A 298 -2.13 -3.73 8.49
N SER A 299 -1.65 -4.93 8.16
CA SER A 299 -2.49 -5.94 7.50
C SER A 299 -2.72 -7.19 8.37
N VAL A 300 -3.93 -7.73 8.26
CA VAL A 300 -4.36 -8.98 8.90
C VAL A 300 -4.97 -9.89 7.85
N LEU A 301 -4.37 -11.07 7.63
CA LEU A 301 -4.93 -12.12 6.78
C LEU A 301 -5.86 -13.01 7.61
N ILE A 302 -7.09 -13.16 7.13
CA ILE A 302 -8.13 -13.98 7.72
C ILE A 302 -8.39 -15.17 6.79
N PRO A 303 -7.99 -16.40 7.18
CA PRO A 303 -8.23 -17.58 6.36
C PRO A 303 -9.72 -17.79 6.10
N TYR A 304 -10.10 -18.23 4.89
CA TYR A 304 -11.51 -18.46 4.53
C TYR A 304 -12.25 -19.40 5.49
N ALA A 305 -11.55 -20.40 6.05
CA ALA A 305 -12.11 -21.29 7.05
C ALA A 305 -12.66 -20.57 8.30
N ARG A 306 -12.11 -19.40 8.65
CA ARG A 306 -12.56 -18.58 9.78
C ARG A 306 -13.76 -17.69 9.43
N LEU A 307 -14.05 -17.52 8.14
CA LEU A 307 -15.15 -16.71 7.61
C LEU A 307 -16.37 -17.55 7.18
N SER A 308 -16.39 -18.84 7.56
CA SER A 308 -17.48 -19.76 7.22
C SER A 308 -18.83 -19.20 7.67
N GLY A 309 -19.83 -19.27 6.77
CA GLY A 309 -21.18 -18.75 6.99
C GLY A 309 -21.32 -17.22 6.94
N ARG A 310 -20.24 -16.47 6.72
CA ARG A 310 -20.25 -15.00 6.63
C ARG A 310 -20.05 -14.48 5.22
N LEU A 311 -19.31 -15.18 4.37
CA LEU A 311 -19.03 -14.75 3.00
C LEU A 311 -20.21 -15.01 2.06
N SER A 312 -20.41 -14.10 1.11
CA SER A 312 -21.44 -14.23 0.07
C SER A 312 -21.24 -15.51 -0.74
N PRO A 313 -22.20 -16.47 -0.72
CA PRO A 313 -22.07 -17.70 -1.50
C PRO A 313 -21.90 -17.42 -2.99
N GLU A 314 -22.61 -16.43 -3.53
CA GLU A 314 -22.54 -16.04 -4.95
C GLU A 314 -21.13 -15.63 -5.42
N LEU A 315 -20.26 -15.19 -4.50
CA LEU A 315 -18.91 -14.74 -4.83
C LEU A 315 -17.85 -15.79 -4.52
N PHE A 316 -18.06 -16.62 -3.50
CA PHE A 316 -17.01 -17.48 -2.92
C PHE A 316 -17.25 -18.98 -3.11
N THR A 317 -18.35 -19.41 -3.72
CA THR A 317 -18.50 -20.80 -4.18
C THR A 317 -17.88 -21.00 -5.56
N PRO A 318 -17.48 -22.24 -5.92
CA PRO A 318 -17.01 -22.56 -7.27
C PRO A 318 -18.08 -22.40 -8.35
#